data_AF-A0A2H4V266-F1
#
_entry.id   AF-A0A2H4V266-F1
#
_cell.length_a   1.000
_cell.length_b   1.000
_cell.length_c   1.000
_cell.angle_alpha   90.00
_cell.angle_beta   90.00
_cell.angle_gamma   90.00
#
_symmetry.space_group_name_H-M   'P 1'
#
loop_
_entity.id
_entity.type
_entity.pdbx_description
1 polymer ?
#
loop_
_entity_poly.entity_id
_entity_poly.type
_entity_poly.pdbx_seq_one_letter_code
_entity_poly.pdbx_strand_id
1 'polypeptide(L)'
;NANDLLADNLLFMNDFHRWKLIRQKLSPVFTSAKLKNMFYIIERCARDFVELVEHNAHLRKVPFNLVSRYTTASISAAVFGIDTQVKSTMESPFVELAFRALRPSFIQN
;
A
#
# COMPACT_ATOMS: atom_id res chain seq x y z
N ASN A 1 -10.68 -15.56 21.35
CA ASN A 1 -11.11 -16.78 20.64
C ASN A 1 -9.90 -17.42 19.98
N ALA A 2 -9.59 -18.68 20.30
CA ALA A 2 -8.42 -19.39 19.75
C ALA A 2 -8.47 -19.58 18.21
N ASN A 3 -9.67 -19.44 17.60
CA ASN A 3 -9.89 -19.55 16.15
C ASN A 3 -10.15 -18.19 15.47
N ASP A 4 -9.83 -17.07 16.11
CA ASP A 4 -9.96 -15.76 15.48
C ASP A 4 -8.77 -15.50 14.55
N LEU A 5 -8.97 -15.81 13.26
CA LEU A 5 -7.96 -15.62 12.20
C LEU A 5 -7.57 -14.14 12.03
N LEU A 6 -8.44 -13.20 12.40
CA LEU A 6 -8.13 -11.78 12.36
C LEU A 6 -7.28 -11.35 13.55
N ALA A 7 -7.33 -12.06 14.68
CA ALA A 7 -6.51 -11.73 15.84
C ALA A 7 -5.01 -12.05 15.66
N ASP A 8 -4.63 -12.74 14.58
CA ASP A 8 -3.23 -13.10 14.28
C ASP A 8 -2.54 -12.11 13.32
N ASN A 9 -2.95 -10.84 13.32
CA ASN A 9 -2.22 -9.76 12.65
C ASN A 9 -1.95 -8.60 13.60
N LEU A 10 -0.96 -7.77 13.26
CA LEU A 10 -0.48 -6.68 14.11
C LEU A 10 -1.58 -5.67 14.51
N LEU A 11 -2.62 -5.50 13.69
CA LEU A 11 -3.65 -4.47 13.88
C LEU A 11 -4.76 -4.92 14.83
N PHE A 12 -5.06 -6.21 14.86
CA PHE A 12 -6.17 -6.78 15.63
C PHE A 12 -5.69 -7.79 16.71
N MET A 13 -4.41 -7.74 17.05
CA MET A 13 -3.80 -8.64 18.04
C MET A 13 -4.31 -8.35 19.45
N ASN A 14 -4.88 -9.36 20.09
CA ASN A 14 -5.38 -9.26 21.47
C ASN A 14 -4.27 -9.38 22.53
N ASP A 15 -3.16 -10.05 22.19
CA ASP A 15 -2.00 -10.20 23.09
C ASP A 15 -1.11 -8.96 23.03
N PHE A 16 -1.16 -8.16 24.10
CA PHE A 16 -0.36 -6.94 24.23
C PHE A 16 1.15 -7.19 24.20
N HIS A 17 1.64 -8.26 24.84
CA HIS A 17 3.08 -8.53 24.90
C HIS A 17 3.62 -8.90 23.53
N ARG A 18 2.88 -9.74 22.80
CA ARG A 18 3.23 -10.12 21.43
C ARG A 18 3.12 -8.92 20.49
N TRP A 19 2.06 -8.11 20.60
CA TRP A 19 1.90 -6.88 19.84
C TRP A 19 3.09 -5.93 20.07
N LYS A 20 3.46 -5.70 21.33
CA LYS A 20 4.57 -4.80 21.72
C LYS A 20 5.87 -5.27 21.11
N LEU A 21 6.16 -6.57 21.16
CA LEU A 21 7.37 -7.16 20.58
C LEU A 21 7.44 -6.94 19.05
N ILE A 22 6.37 -7.24 18.32
CA ILE A 22 6.33 -7.07 16.86
C ILE A 22 6.42 -5.58 16.50
N ARG A 23 5.68 -4.71 17.22
CA ARG A 23 5.70 -3.27 17.00
C ARG A 23 7.09 -2.68 17.19
N GLN A 24 7.81 -3.08 18.25
CA GLN A 24 9.18 -2.66 18.50
C GLN A 24 10.13 -3.03 17.37
N LYS A 25 9.96 -4.20 16.73
CA LYS A 25 10.77 -4.62 15.57
C LYS A 25 10.47 -3.79 14.31
N LEU A 26 9.25 -3.31 14.13
CA LEU A 26 8.86 -2.49 12.97
C LEU A 26 9.17 -0.99 13.13
N SER A 27 9.19 -0.48 14.36
CA SER A 27 9.43 0.95 14.64
C SER A 27 10.67 1.55 13.94
N PRO A 28 11.83 0.87 13.82
CA PRO A 28 13.02 1.42 13.16
C PRO A 28 12.82 1.80 11.68
N VAL A 29 11.87 1.15 10.99
CA VAL A 29 11.57 1.41 9.57
C VAL A 29 10.84 2.75 9.39
N PHE A 30 10.09 3.19 10.41
CA PHE A 30 9.26 4.40 10.36
C PHE A 30 9.88 5.60 11.08
N THR A 31 11.21 5.62 11.22
CA THR A 31 11.92 6.79 11.76
C THR A 31 11.90 7.94 10.75
N SER A 32 11.96 9.19 11.22
CA SER A 32 11.97 10.37 10.33
C SER A 32 13.09 10.33 9.29
N ALA A 33 14.27 9.80 9.64
CA ALA A 33 15.38 9.63 8.70
C ALA A 33 15.05 8.62 7.60
N LYS A 34 14.47 7.47 7.95
CA LYS A 34 14.05 6.46 6.97
C LYS A 34 12.91 6.96 6.08
N LEU A 35 11.93 7.66 6.66
CA LEU A 35 10.85 8.32 5.91
C LEU A 35 11.39 9.34 4.90
N LYS A 36 12.35 10.18 5.30
CA LYS A 36 13.03 11.11 4.39
C LYS A 36 13.75 10.38 3.26
N ASN A 37 14.42 9.26 3.55
CA ASN A 37 15.08 8.47 2.51
C ASN A 37 14.10 7.82 1.53
N MET A 38 12.85 7.56 1.92
CA MET A 38 11.80 7.06 1.03
C MET A 38 11.11 8.16 0.22
N PHE A 39 11.30 9.44 0.59
CA PHE A 39 10.57 10.57 0.00
C PHE A 39 10.74 10.67 -1.51
N TYR A 40 11.96 10.48 -2.04
CA TYR A 40 12.21 10.57 -3.48
C TYR A 40 11.41 9.53 -4.28
N ILE A 41 11.16 8.35 -3.71
CA ILE A 41 10.37 7.29 -4.35
C ILE A 41 8.90 7.71 -4.41
N ILE A 42 8.39 8.23 -3.30
CA ILE A 42 7.00 8.73 -3.20
C ILE A 42 6.80 9.90 -4.18
N GLU A 43 7.77 10.81 -4.27
CA GLU A 43 7.75 11.96 -5.16
C GLU A 43 7.80 11.53 -6.65
N ARG A 44 8.56 10.49 -6.98
CA ARG A 44 8.50 9.85 -8.31
C ARG A 44 7.12 9.27 -8.60
N CYS A 45 6.54 8.54 -7.66
CA CYS A 45 5.18 7.99 -7.81
C CYS A 45 4.13 9.12 -7.99
N ALA A 46 4.32 10.27 -7.35
CA ALA A 46 3.43 11.41 -7.49
C ALA A 46 3.49 12.03 -8.90
N ARG A 47 4.67 12.08 -9.53
CA ARG A 47 4.81 12.50 -10.93
C ARG A 47 4.09 11.53 -11.87
N ASP A 48 4.36 10.22 -11.75
CA ASP A 48 3.70 9.18 -12.55
C ASP A 48 2.17 9.25 -12.40
N PHE A 49 1.70 9.57 -11.20
CA PHE A 49 0.29 9.75 -10.90
C PHE A 49 -0.32 10.94 -11.64
N VAL A 50 0.34 12.11 -11.61
CA VAL A 50 -0.14 13.30 -12.34
C VAL A 50 -0.22 13.01 -13.83
N GLU A 51 0.81 12.39 -14.41
CA GLU A 51 0.84 12.02 -15.83
C GLU A 51 -0.32 11.06 -16.18
N LEU A 52 -0.58 10.04 -15.35
CA LEU A 52 -1.70 9.12 -15.53
C LEU A 52 -3.04 9.86 -15.56
N VAL A 53 -3.24 10.83 -14.65
CA VAL A 53 -4.48 11.61 -14.52
C VAL A 53 -4.68 12.58 -15.69
N GLU A 54 -3.61 13.13 -16.23
CA GLU A 54 -3.63 13.99 -17.41
C GLU A 54 -4.02 13.22 -18.67
N HIS A 55 -3.43 12.05 -18.88
CA HIS A 55 -3.68 11.24 -20.07
C HIS A 55 -4.99 10.45 -20.04
N ASN A 56 -5.60 10.26 -18.86
CA ASN A 56 -6.81 9.43 -18.71
C ASN A 56 -7.96 10.19 -18.03
N ALA A 57 -8.62 11.05 -18.79
CA ALA A 57 -9.78 11.83 -18.31
C ALA A 57 -10.91 10.96 -17.73
N HIS A 58 -11.07 9.72 -18.19
CA HIS A 58 -12.07 8.78 -17.67
C HIS A 58 -11.78 8.32 -16.24
N LEU A 59 -10.50 8.20 -15.84
CA LEU A 59 -10.13 7.78 -14.48
C LEU A 59 -10.49 8.83 -13.43
N ARG A 60 -10.61 10.11 -13.84
CA ARG A 60 -11.08 11.20 -12.97
C ARG A 60 -12.51 10.99 -12.46
N LYS A 61 -13.32 10.18 -13.15
CA LYS A 61 -14.69 9.85 -12.73
C LYS A 61 -14.73 8.91 -11.52
N VAL A 62 -13.61 8.25 -11.17
CA VAL A 62 -13.51 7.33 -10.03
C VAL A 62 -12.32 7.72 -9.14
N PRO A 63 -12.41 8.85 -8.42
CA PRO A 63 -11.29 9.42 -7.67
C PRO A 63 -10.76 8.48 -6.57
N PHE A 64 -11.62 7.67 -5.97
CA PHE A 64 -11.22 6.70 -4.95
C PHE A 64 -10.22 5.68 -5.49
N ASN A 65 -10.54 5.02 -6.61
CA ASN A 65 -9.65 4.05 -7.25
C ASN A 65 -8.33 4.71 -7.68
N LEU A 66 -8.38 5.96 -8.10
CA LEU A 66 -7.20 6.68 -8.51
C LEU A 66 -6.25 6.92 -7.32
N VAL A 67 -6.77 7.43 -6.20
CA VAL A 67 -5.97 7.65 -4.97
C VAL A 67 -5.47 6.33 -4.39
N SER A 68 -6.32 5.30 -4.31
CA SER A 68 -5.90 3.98 -3.85
C SER A 68 -4.77 3.39 -4.70
N ARG A 69 -4.75 3.69 -6.01
CA ARG A 69 -3.72 3.21 -6.95
C ARG A 69 -2.40 3.90 -6.65
N TYR A 70 -2.42 5.22 -6.48
CA TYR A 70 -1.27 5.99 -6.04
C TYR A 70 -0.71 5.52 -4.70
N THR A 71 -1.55 5.37 -3.68
CA THR A 71 -1.11 4.95 -2.34
C THR A 71 -0.49 3.57 -2.36
N THR A 72 -1.11 2.63 -3.08
CA THR A 72 -0.60 1.26 -3.21
C THR A 72 0.72 1.24 -3.95
N ALA A 73 0.83 1.90 -5.11
CA ALA A 73 2.07 1.99 -5.87
C ALA A 73 3.20 2.62 -5.04
N SER A 74 2.91 3.71 -4.33
CA SER A 74 3.89 4.42 -3.50
C SER A 74 4.43 3.54 -2.37
N ILE A 75 3.56 2.81 -1.66
CA ILE A 75 3.98 1.90 -0.59
C ILE A 75 4.76 0.70 -1.15
N SER A 76 4.31 0.16 -2.29
CA SER A 76 4.96 -0.96 -2.98
C SER A 76 6.40 -0.63 -3.36
N ALA A 77 6.62 0.55 -3.94
CA ALA A 77 7.95 1.01 -4.31
C ALA A 77 8.78 1.39 -3.08
N ALA A 78 8.24 2.18 -2.15
CA ALA A 78 9.00 2.74 -1.02
C ALA A 78 9.39 1.70 0.05
N VAL A 79 8.49 0.76 0.36
CA VAL A 79 8.66 -0.20 1.46
C VAL A 79 9.15 -1.56 0.95
N PHE A 80 8.59 -2.04 -0.16
CA PHE A 80 8.90 -3.37 -0.69
C PHE A 80 9.92 -3.36 -1.82
N GLY A 81 10.32 -2.17 -2.31
CA GLY A 81 11.24 -2.05 -3.44
C GLY A 81 10.68 -2.62 -4.75
N ILE A 82 9.35 -2.77 -4.84
CA ILE A 82 8.68 -3.28 -6.04
C ILE A 82 8.59 -2.12 -7.02
N ASP A 83 9.68 -1.94 -7.75
CA ASP A 83 9.76 -1.06 -8.91
C ASP A 83 9.62 -1.94 -10.16
N THR A 84 8.41 -2.04 -10.70
CA THR A 84 8.23 -2.69 -11.99
C THR A 84 8.89 -1.78 -13.01
N GLN A 85 9.89 -2.28 -13.76
CA GLN A 85 10.54 -1.60 -14.91
C GLN A 85 9.58 -1.36 -16.10
N VAL A 86 8.31 -1.15 -15.79
CA VAL A 86 7.22 -0.77 -16.66
C VAL A 86 7.24 0.74 -16.74
N LYS A 87 6.80 1.29 -17.88
CA LYS A 87 6.76 2.72 -18.19
C LYS A 87 6.05 3.59 -17.12
N SER A 88 5.28 2.99 -16.22
CA SER A 88 4.67 3.64 -15.06
C SER A 88 4.62 2.71 -13.84
N THR A 89 4.96 3.23 -12.66
CA THR A 89 4.82 2.53 -11.36
C THR A 89 3.35 2.15 -11.05
N MET A 90 2.39 2.79 -11.75
CA MET A 90 0.95 2.64 -11.54
C MET A 90 0.33 1.41 -12.23
N GLU A 91 1.07 0.73 -13.11
CA GLU A 91 0.60 -0.41 -13.91
C GLU A 91 1.14 -1.75 -13.41
N SER A 92 1.73 -1.78 -12.21
CA SER A 92 2.27 -3.00 -11.62
C SER A 92 1.17 -4.06 -11.38
N PRO A 93 1.42 -5.35 -11.69
CA PRO A 93 0.52 -6.45 -11.32
C PRO A 93 0.24 -6.52 -9.81
N PHE A 94 1.18 -6.04 -8.98
CA PHE A 94 0.99 -5.98 -7.53
C PHE A 94 -0.09 -4.98 -7.13
N VAL A 95 -0.16 -3.83 -7.81
CA VAL A 95 -1.18 -2.80 -7.56
C VAL A 95 -2.56 -3.35 -7.89
N GLU A 96 -2.69 -4.04 -9.02
CA GLU A 96 -3.92 -4.72 -9.41
C GLU A 96 -4.33 -5.81 -8.41
N LEU A 97 -3.36 -6.61 -7.93
CA LEU A 97 -3.60 -7.61 -6.88
C LEU A 97 -4.12 -6.98 -5.59
N ALA A 98 -3.50 -5.89 -5.14
CA ALA A 98 -3.92 -5.18 -3.94
C ALA A 98 -5.34 -4.62 -4.07
N PHE A 99 -5.71 -4.09 -5.25
CA PHE A 99 -7.09 -3.69 -5.52
C PHE A 99 -8.07 -4.84 -5.43
N ARG A 100 -7.73 -6.01 -5.98
CA ARG A 100 -8.58 -7.19 -5.89
C ARG A 100 -8.74 -7.67 -4.46
N ALA A 101 -7.68 -7.62 -3.66
CA ALA A 101 -7.73 -7.98 -2.25
C ALA A 101 -8.60 -7.03 -1.41
N LEU A 102 -8.59 -5.73 -1.74
CA LEU A 102 -9.40 -4.70 -1.07
C LEU A 102 -10.83 -4.62 -1.59
N ARG A 103 -11.12 -5.19 -2.75
CA ARG A 103 -12.47 -5.22 -3.30
C ARG A 103 -13.33 -6.10 -2.39
N PRO A 104 -14.47 -5.59 -1.88
CA PRO A 104 -15.39 -6.42 -1.12
C PRO A 104 -15.85 -7.56 -2.03
N SER A 105 -15.47 -8.78 -1.66
CA SER A 105 -16.01 -9.99 -2.26
C SER A 105 -17.20 -10.41 -1.41
N PHE A 106 -18.40 -10.15 -1.92
CA PHE A 106 -19.60 -10.81 -1.42
C PHE A 106 -19.56 -12.25 -1.97
N ILE A 107 -18.76 -13.12 -1.33
CA ILE A 107 -18.94 -14.55 -1.48
C ILE A 107 -19.62 -15.04 -0.21
N GLN A 108 -20.85 -15.51 -0.45
CA GLN A 108 -21.70 -16.35 0.38
C GLN A 108 -20.93 -17.18 1.41
N ASN A 109 -21.28 -16.97 2.69
CA ASN A 109 -21.21 -18.04 3.68
C ASN A 109 -22.20 -19.16 3.30
#